data_AF-A0A814XPK6-F1
#
_entry.id   AF-A0A814XPK6-F1
#
_cell.length_a   1.000
_cell.length_b   1.000
_cell.length_c   1.000
_cell.angle_alpha   90.00
_cell.angle_beta   90.00
_cell.angle_gamma   90.00
#
_symmetry.space_group_name_H-M   'P 1'
#
loop_
_entity.id
_entity.type
_entity.pdbx_description
1 polymer ?
#
loop_
_entity_poly.entity_id
_entity_poly.type
_entity_poly.pdbx_seq_one_letter_code
_entity_poly.pdbx_strand_id
1 'polypeptide(L)'
;MNTLKFIVLLFTIYFTSSDGTPRFANYIQDHMVLQRAPQRAVIWGFGDASKLTTLRMNNKIYATMSRAEPANDLGESIWSITLDPVSDEGPYDIQVEYWSIR
;
A
#
# COMPACT_ATOMS: atom_id res chain seq x y z
N MET A 1 -44.12 15.89 -43.82
CA MET A 1 -42.97 14.96 -43.98
C MET A 1 -41.98 15.36 -42.90
N ASN A 2 -42.10 14.78 -41.70
CA ASN A 2 -41.36 15.24 -40.52
C ASN A 2 -40.29 14.20 -40.18
N THR A 3 -39.05 14.52 -40.50
CA THR A 3 -37.90 13.67 -40.21
C THR A 3 -37.50 13.88 -38.75
N LEU A 4 -37.86 12.94 -37.87
CA LEU A 4 -37.42 12.94 -36.49
C LEU A 4 -35.94 12.51 -36.45
N LYS A 5 -35.05 13.41 -36.05
CA LYS A 5 -33.62 13.10 -35.88
C LYS A 5 -33.39 12.57 -34.46
N PHE A 6 -33.05 11.29 -34.34
CA PHE A 6 -32.63 10.68 -33.08
C PHE A 6 -31.18 11.07 -32.79
N ILE A 7 -30.95 11.78 -31.67
CA ILE A 7 -29.61 12.01 -31.12
C ILE A 7 -29.28 10.81 -30.24
N VAL A 8 -28.26 10.04 -30.64
CA VAL A 8 -27.67 8.99 -29.81
C VAL A 8 -26.62 9.64 -28.93
N LEU A 9 -26.87 9.69 -27.63
CA LEU A 9 -25.93 10.19 -26.64
C LEU A 9 -25.06 9.02 -26.16
N LEU A 10 -23.83 8.92 -26.65
CA LEU A 10 -22.88 7.90 -26.22
C LEU A 10 -22.24 8.34 -24.89
N PHE A 11 -22.68 7.78 -23.77
CA PHE A 11 -21.99 7.96 -22.48
C PHE A 11 -20.84 6.96 -22.39
N THR A 12 -19.61 7.41 -22.62
CA THR A 12 -18.41 6.61 -22.37
C THR A 12 -18.17 6.58 -20.85
N ILE A 13 -18.45 5.45 -20.21
CA ILE A 13 -18.12 5.25 -18.78
C ILE A 13 -16.63 4.94 -18.69
N TYR A 14 -15.84 5.88 -18.17
CA TYR A 14 -14.45 5.64 -17.81
C TYR A 14 -14.40 5.08 -16.38
N PHE A 15 -14.12 3.79 -16.25
CA PHE A 15 -13.74 3.22 -14.96
C PHE A 15 -12.29 3.62 -14.66
N THR A 16 -12.10 4.57 -13.74
CA THR A 16 -10.81 4.82 -13.14
C THR A 16 -10.71 3.97 -11.87
N SER A 17 -9.81 2.98 -11.85
CA SER A 17 -9.38 2.39 -10.59
C SER A 17 -8.33 3.34 -10.01
N SER A 18 -8.74 4.24 -9.11
CA SER A 18 -7.76 4.88 -8.25
C SER A 18 -7.33 3.82 -7.22
N ASP A 19 -6.20 3.17 -7.48
CA ASP A 19 -5.52 2.41 -6.43
C ASP A 19 -5.30 3.37 -5.25
N GLY A 20 -5.50 2.88 -4.03
CA GLY A 20 -5.27 3.67 -2.82
C GLY A 20 -3.78 4.04 -2.65
N THR A 21 -3.41 4.61 -1.50
CA THR A 21 -2.01 4.65 -1.08
C THR A 21 -1.86 3.71 0.11
N PRO A 22 -0.84 2.82 0.16
CA PRO A 22 -0.62 2.01 1.33
C PRO A 22 -0.32 2.91 2.53
N ARG A 23 -0.88 2.57 3.68
CA ARG A 23 -0.72 3.33 4.92
C ARG A 23 -0.27 2.41 6.04
N PHE A 24 0.53 2.92 6.97
CA PHE A 24 0.92 2.18 8.15
C PHE A 24 -0.28 1.90 9.07
N ALA A 25 -0.16 0.88 9.93
CA ALA A 25 -1.08 0.69 11.04
C ALA A 25 -1.08 1.94 11.94
N ASN A 26 -2.23 2.31 12.50
CA ASN A 26 -2.42 3.61 13.16
C ASN A 26 -1.43 3.89 14.30
N TYR A 27 -0.88 2.87 14.94
CA TYR A 27 0.07 3.05 16.03
C TYR A 27 1.53 3.10 15.56
N ILE A 28 1.82 2.87 14.28
CA ILE A 28 3.14 3.10 13.69
C ILE A 28 3.22 4.57 13.30
N GLN A 29 4.06 5.31 14.03
CA GLN A 29 4.17 6.77 14.00
C GLN A 29 5.65 7.17 13.97
N ASP A 30 5.90 8.46 13.75
CA ASP A 30 7.23 9.04 13.80
C ASP A 30 7.87 8.86 15.19
N HIS A 31 9.20 8.76 15.23
CA HIS A 31 10.02 8.58 16.44
C HIS A 31 9.77 7.29 17.24
N MET A 32 9.09 6.30 16.66
CA MET A 32 9.03 4.97 17.27
C MET A 32 10.36 4.22 17.22
N VAL A 33 10.52 3.29 18.16
CA VAL A 33 11.67 2.41 18.25
C VAL A 33 11.38 1.06 17.59
N LEU A 34 12.30 0.62 16.74
CA LEU A 34 12.30 -0.73 16.19
C LEU A 34 12.89 -1.72 17.18
N GLN A 35 12.46 -2.98 17.09
CA GLN A 35 13.07 -4.04 17.86
C GLN A 35 14.52 -4.28 17.40
N ARG A 36 15.46 -4.26 18.35
CA ARG A 36 16.87 -4.50 18.10
C ARG A 36 17.16 -5.98 17.85
N ALA A 37 18.23 -6.27 17.10
CA ALA A 37 18.79 -7.61 16.95
C ALA A 37 19.04 -8.29 18.33
N PRO A 38 18.87 -9.63 18.41
CA PRO A 38 18.65 -10.57 17.31
C PRO A 38 17.21 -10.65 16.80
N GLN A 39 16.28 -9.97 17.45
CA GLN A 39 14.88 -9.98 17.01
C GLN A 39 14.66 -9.06 15.80
N ARG A 40 13.51 -9.26 15.14
CA ARG A 40 13.16 -8.63 13.86
C ARG A 40 11.89 -7.83 14.03
N ALA A 41 11.93 -6.56 13.67
CA ALA A 41 10.74 -5.73 13.66
C ALA A 41 9.81 -6.12 12.48
N VAL A 42 8.51 -6.11 12.74
CA VAL A 42 7.47 -6.30 11.73
C VAL A 42 6.77 -4.96 11.52
N ILE A 43 6.82 -4.47 10.29
CA ILE A 43 6.08 -3.28 9.85
C ILE A 43 4.91 -3.74 9.02
N TRP A 44 3.73 -3.20 9.30
CA TRP A 44 2.51 -3.60 8.61
C TRP A 44 1.54 -2.42 8.54
N GLY A 45 0.53 -2.59 7.71
CA GLY A 45 -0.49 -1.58 7.52
C GLY A 45 -1.60 -2.04 6.60
N PHE A 46 -2.35 -1.07 6.10
CA PHE A 46 -3.50 -1.28 5.24
C PHE A 46 -3.20 -0.79 3.82
N GLY A 47 -3.84 -1.41 2.83
CA GLY A 47 -3.78 -1.06 1.42
C GLY A 47 -4.78 -1.90 0.63
N ASP A 48 -4.69 -1.90 -0.70
CA ASP A 48 -5.62 -2.62 -1.55
C ASP A 48 -5.28 -4.12 -1.55
N ALA A 49 -6.27 -4.98 -1.77
CA ALA A 49 -6.07 -6.42 -1.83
C ALA A 49 -5.22 -6.85 -3.04
N SER A 50 -4.40 -7.88 -2.86
CA SER A 50 -3.53 -8.44 -3.91
C SER A 50 -2.62 -7.41 -4.62
N LYS A 51 -2.17 -6.37 -3.91
CA LYS A 51 -1.22 -5.38 -4.42
C LYS A 51 0.18 -5.61 -3.88
N LEU A 52 1.16 -5.49 -4.77
CA LEU A 52 2.57 -5.53 -4.42
C LEU A 52 2.94 -4.21 -3.74
N THR A 53 3.30 -4.29 -2.47
CA THR A 53 3.70 -3.16 -1.63
C THR A 53 5.20 -3.23 -1.38
N THR A 54 5.89 -2.12 -1.61
CA THR A 54 7.31 -1.96 -1.33
C THR A 54 7.53 -1.07 -0.13
N LEU A 55 8.46 -1.48 0.75
CA LEU A 55 8.94 -0.68 1.86
C LEU A 55 10.43 -0.43 1.67
N ARG A 56 10.82 0.84 1.68
CA ARG A 56 12.23 1.25 1.64
C ARG A 56 12.65 1.67 3.04
N MET A 57 13.78 1.13 3.48
CA MET A 57 14.44 1.53 4.71
C MET A 57 15.95 1.65 4.42
N ASN A 58 16.48 2.86 4.52
CA ASN A 58 17.85 3.20 4.12
C ASN A 58 18.14 2.77 2.65
N ASN A 59 19.11 1.87 2.46
CA ASN A 59 19.50 1.31 1.16
C ASN A 59 18.86 -0.04 0.86
N LYS A 60 17.90 -0.49 1.67
CA LYS A 60 17.20 -1.77 1.49
C LYS A 60 15.77 -1.54 1.03
N ILE A 61 15.34 -2.39 0.10
CA ILE A 61 13.96 -2.45 -0.39
C ILE A 61 13.42 -3.82 -0.02
N TYR A 62 12.26 -3.82 0.62
CA TYR A 62 11.48 -4.98 0.96
C TYR A 62 10.20 -4.95 0.13
N ALA A 63 9.67 -6.12 -0.22
CA ALA A 63 8.43 -6.23 -0.96
C ALA A 63 7.54 -7.31 -0.35
N THR A 64 6.24 -7.07 -0.35
CA THR A 64 5.24 -8.05 0.09
C THR A 64 3.97 -7.89 -0.74
N MET A 65 3.19 -8.96 -0.87
CA MET A 65 1.84 -8.87 -1.41
C MET A 65 0.87 -8.69 -0.25
N SER A 66 -0.08 -7.77 -0.36
CA SER A 66 -1.19 -7.69 0.58
C SER A 66 -2.06 -8.96 0.49
N ARG A 67 -2.84 -9.24 1.53
CA ARG A 67 -3.79 -10.38 1.52
C ARG A 67 -4.83 -10.20 0.41
N ALA A 68 -5.37 -11.31 -0.08
CA ALA A 68 -6.44 -11.26 -1.11
C ALA A 68 -7.78 -10.82 -0.52
N GLU A 69 -8.03 -11.13 0.76
CA GLU A 69 -9.28 -10.82 1.43
C GLU A 69 -9.20 -9.47 2.16
N PRO A 70 -10.28 -8.68 2.17
CA PRO A 70 -10.41 -7.51 3.03
C PRO A 70 -10.23 -7.88 4.50
N ALA A 71 -9.58 -7.00 5.24
CA ALA A 71 -9.34 -7.09 6.67
C ALA A 71 -10.26 -6.17 7.50
N ASN A 72 -11.05 -5.32 6.85
CA ASN A 72 -11.99 -4.41 7.51
C ASN A 72 -13.18 -4.03 6.61
N ASP A 73 -14.15 -3.34 7.20
CA ASP A 73 -15.39 -2.91 6.53
C ASP A 73 -15.15 -1.83 5.45
N LEU A 74 -13.94 -1.27 5.36
CA LEU A 74 -13.55 -0.31 4.32
C LEU A 74 -13.03 -1.01 3.05
N GLY A 75 -12.94 -2.34 3.05
CA GLY A 75 -12.42 -3.10 1.91
C GLY A 75 -10.88 -3.13 1.84
N GLU A 76 -10.19 -2.62 2.86
CA GLU A 76 -8.71 -2.60 2.88
C GLU A 76 -8.16 -3.97 3.28
N SER A 77 -7.04 -4.35 2.69
CA SER A 77 -6.27 -5.54 3.01
C SER A 77 -5.01 -5.20 3.81
N ILE A 78 -4.45 -6.21 4.48
CA ILE A 78 -3.22 -6.07 5.27
C ILE A 78 -2.01 -6.46 4.44
N TRP A 79 -1.02 -5.59 4.43
CA TRP A 79 0.36 -5.91 4.03
C TRP A 79 1.26 -5.96 5.27
N SER A 80 2.27 -6.82 5.27
CA SER A 80 3.21 -6.99 6.38
C SER A 80 4.60 -7.37 5.87
N ILE A 81 5.63 -6.76 6.44
CA ILE A 81 7.04 -6.93 6.11
C ILE A 81 7.83 -7.16 7.39
N THR A 82 8.60 -8.24 7.43
CA THR A 82 9.57 -8.50 8.50
C THR A 82 10.93 -7.99 8.06
N LEU A 83 11.45 -6.97 8.75
CA LEU A 83 12.74 -6.36 8.46
C LEU A 83 13.89 -7.32 8.82
N ASP A 84 15.08 -7.10 8.29
CA ASP A 84 16.27 -7.79 8.79
C ASP A 84 16.55 -7.37 10.24
N PRO A 85 17.20 -8.21 11.07
CA PRO A 85 17.68 -7.78 12.37
C PRO A 85 18.59 -6.55 12.23
N VAL A 86 18.35 -5.52 13.03
CA VAL A 86 19.15 -4.29 13.01
C VAL A 86 19.88 -4.13 14.34
N SER A 87 21.21 -4.09 14.30
CA SER A 87 22.09 -3.96 15.47
C SER A 87 22.34 -2.52 15.89
N ASP A 88 22.26 -1.62 14.92
CA ASP A 88 22.67 -0.23 15.02
C ASP A 88 21.53 0.60 15.64
N GLU A 89 21.87 1.79 16.12
CA GLU A 89 20.88 2.75 16.60
C GLU A 89 20.53 3.71 15.45
N GLY A 90 19.25 4.10 15.38
CA GLY A 90 18.69 4.93 14.30
C GLY A 90 19.21 6.38 14.29
N PRO A 91 18.56 7.29 13.53
CA PRO A 91 17.20 7.18 13.00
C PRO A 91 17.07 6.35 11.71
N TYR A 92 15.91 5.74 11.51
CA TYR A 92 15.54 5.07 10.27
C TYR A 92 14.43 5.86 9.58
N ASP A 93 14.60 6.13 8.29
CA ASP A 93 13.52 6.59 7.44
C ASP A 93 12.87 5.38 6.77
N ILE A 94 11.55 5.26 6.89
CA ILE A 94 10.76 4.15 6.36
C ILE A 94 9.66 4.72 5.48
N GLN A 95 9.71 4.36 4.20
CA GLN A 95 8.74 4.79 3.20
C GLN A 95 8.03 3.57 2.62
N VAL A 96 6.72 3.69 2.40
CA VAL A 96 5.90 2.63 1.80
C VAL A 96 5.19 3.15 0.56
N GLU A 97 5.19 2.36 -0.50
CA GLU A 97 4.51 2.66 -1.76
C GLU A 97 4.03 1.37 -2.42
N TYR A 98 3.09 1.47 -3.36
CA TYR A 98 2.82 0.36 -4.26
C TYR A 98 3.93 0.27 -5.30
N TRP A 99 4.26 -0.96 -5.68
CA TRP A 99 5.17 -1.18 -6.79
C TRP A 99 4.61 -0.53 -8.06
N SER A 100 5.42 0.32 -8.69
CA SER A 100 5.09 0.98 -9.94
C SER A 100 6.28 0.87 -10.89
N ILE A 101 5.99 0.57 -12.15
CA ILE A 101 6.97 0.62 -13.23
C ILE A 101 7.07 2.09 -13.64
N ARG A 102 8.06 2.81 -13.12
CA ARG A 102 8.42 4.13 -13.63
C ARG A 102 9.42 4.02 -14.76
#